data_AF-O51658-F1
#
_entry.id   AF-O51658-F1
#
_cell.length_a   1.000
_cell.length_b   1.000
_cell.length_c   1.000
_cell.angle_alpha   90.00
_cell.angle_beta   90.00
_cell.angle_gamma   90.00
#
_symmetry.space_group_name_H-M   'P 1'
#
loop_
_entity.id
_entity.type
_entity.pdbx_description
1 polymer ?
#
loop_
_entity_poly.entity_id
_entity_poly.type
_entity_poly.pdbx_seq_one_letter_code
_entity_poly.pdbx_strand_id
1 'polypeptide(L)'
;MIHDSSSIQKRRSDNFLFFTLNSYIQSRMHGVFSFISNVFKTVNEYKNYKDKIEFYKKRIQQLEIVTQNIQSLRQENVRLKEQLNFYSSSSSDFISAEIIYLNYSNISTLMAINKGFNDGIEKDMIAVAYQDGFSGLVGKVVKVYSNTAKILPLTNYENFVSARIQSSRFIGLIEGNGYGKKLEMNYVNRLAEKDLKIGDSIVTAGFSEYPVGIYIGKITNFHILDYNSLLKIEVEPAIVLDKLEYVFLVKNNKEIGE
;
A
#
# COMPACT_ATOMS: atom_id res chain seq x y z
N MET A 1 -34.93 -7.29 -117.29
CA MET A 1 -35.40 -6.57 -116.08
C MET A 1 -34.17 -6.26 -115.24
N ILE A 2 -33.58 -5.07 -115.41
CA ILE A 2 -33.63 -3.87 -114.54
C ILE A 2 -32.52 -3.89 -113.46
N HIS A 3 -31.73 -2.80 -113.46
CA HIS A 3 -30.66 -2.35 -112.56
C HIS A 3 -30.98 -2.42 -111.06
N ASP A 4 -29.93 -2.53 -110.23
CA ASP A 4 -29.78 -1.57 -109.13
C ASP A 4 -28.31 -1.32 -108.75
N SER A 5 -27.97 -0.05 -108.58
CA SER A 5 -26.64 0.53 -108.43
C SER A 5 -26.68 1.44 -107.21
N SER A 6 -26.36 0.91 -106.02
CA SER A 6 -26.56 1.67 -104.77
C SER A 6 -25.62 1.31 -103.61
N SER A 7 -24.39 0.83 -103.84
CA SER A 7 -23.47 0.46 -102.73
C SER A 7 -22.14 1.23 -102.64
N ILE A 8 -21.86 2.20 -103.52
CA ILE A 8 -20.55 2.90 -103.53
C ILE A 8 -20.50 4.16 -102.63
N GLN A 9 -21.63 4.69 -102.13
CA GLN A 9 -21.61 5.93 -101.33
C GLN A 9 -21.44 5.77 -99.81
N LYS A 10 -21.42 4.55 -99.24
CA LYS A 10 -21.50 4.36 -97.77
C LYS A 10 -20.14 4.15 -97.05
N ARG A 11 -19.00 4.43 -97.70
CA ARG A 11 -17.66 4.23 -97.09
C ARG A 11 -16.85 5.50 -96.81
N ARG A 12 -17.39 6.70 -97.06
CA ARG A 12 -16.66 7.97 -96.90
C ARG A 12 -17.06 8.80 -95.66
N SER A 13 -18.12 8.44 -94.93
CA SER A 13 -18.57 9.17 -93.73
C SER A 13 -17.86 8.77 -92.44
N ASP A 14 -17.25 7.59 -92.40
CA ASP A 14 -16.81 6.99 -91.14
C ASP A 14 -15.41 7.44 -90.72
N ASN A 15 -14.65 8.12 -91.58
CA ASN A 15 -13.31 8.62 -91.22
C ASN A 15 -13.32 10.07 -90.71
N PHE A 16 -14.42 10.83 -90.85
CA PHE A 16 -14.46 12.23 -90.42
C PHE A 16 -14.91 12.39 -88.95
N LEU A 17 -15.75 11.47 -88.44
CA LEU A 17 -16.23 11.51 -87.05
C LEU A 17 -15.22 10.98 -86.02
N PHE A 18 -14.24 10.16 -86.44
CA PHE A 18 -13.20 9.68 -85.54
C PHE A 18 -12.09 10.72 -85.29
N PHE A 19 -11.86 11.64 -86.23
CA PHE A 19 -10.82 12.67 -86.08
C PHE A 19 -11.28 13.90 -85.27
N THR A 20 -12.58 14.16 -85.14
CA THR A 20 -13.10 15.29 -84.36
C THR A 20 -13.37 14.97 -82.89
N LEU A 21 -13.46 13.68 -82.52
CA LEU A 21 -13.61 13.27 -81.11
C LEU A 21 -12.29 13.30 -80.32
N ASN A 22 -11.14 13.19 -81.01
CA ASN A 22 -9.86 12.97 -80.33
C ASN A 22 -9.13 14.27 -79.91
N SER A 23 -9.55 15.45 -80.37
CA SER A 23 -8.88 16.72 -80.08
C SER A 23 -9.58 17.62 -79.04
N TYR A 24 -10.73 17.21 -78.49
CA TYR A 24 -11.41 17.96 -77.41
C TYR A 24 -11.13 17.44 -75.99
N ILE A 25 -10.61 16.21 -75.87
CA ILE A 25 -10.35 15.59 -74.57
C ILE A 25 -8.93 15.91 -74.07
N GLN A 26 -8.01 16.35 -74.93
CA GLN A 26 -6.59 16.52 -74.58
C GLN A 26 -6.18 17.85 -73.90
N SER A 27 -7.08 18.82 -73.65
CA SER A 27 -6.69 20.07 -72.96
C SER A 27 -7.27 20.23 -71.56
N ARG A 28 -7.97 19.22 -71.01
CA ARG A 28 -8.60 19.28 -69.66
C ARG A 28 -8.25 18.11 -68.74
N MET A 29 -7.11 17.45 -68.94
CA MET A 29 -6.71 16.24 -68.18
C MET A 29 -5.51 16.38 -67.23
N HIS A 30 -5.10 17.60 -66.84
CA HIS A 30 -4.05 17.80 -65.81
C HIS A 30 -4.51 18.48 -64.51
N GLY A 31 -5.80 18.85 -64.39
CA GLY A 31 -6.32 19.50 -63.19
C GLY A 31 -7.04 18.59 -62.19
N VAL A 32 -7.61 17.46 -62.61
CA VAL A 32 -8.55 16.68 -61.77
C VAL A 32 -7.85 15.55 -61.00
N PHE A 33 -6.73 15.03 -61.50
CA PHE A 33 -6.00 13.91 -60.86
C PHE A 33 -5.23 14.34 -59.60
N SER A 34 -4.84 15.62 -59.49
CA SER A 34 -4.08 16.15 -58.35
C SER A 34 -4.94 16.44 -57.11
N PHE A 35 -6.25 16.71 -57.27
CA PHE A 35 -7.17 16.90 -56.14
C PHE A 35 -7.52 15.57 -55.45
N ILE A 36 -7.75 14.50 -56.21
CA ILE A 36 -8.09 13.18 -55.64
C ILE A 36 -6.89 12.59 -54.89
N SER A 37 -5.67 12.70 -55.43
CA SER A 37 -4.47 12.22 -54.74
C SER A 37 -4.16 12.97 -53.44
N ASN A 38 -4.51 14.25 -53.34
CA ASN A 38 -4.26 15.06 -52.15
C ASN A 38 -5.22 14.74 -51.01
N VAL A 39 -6.51 14.48 -51.31
CA VAL A 39 -7.48 14.08 -50.28
C VAL A 39 -7.14 12.72 -49.68
N PHE A 40 -6.69 11.75 -50.49
CA PHE A 40 -6.25 10.44 -49.98
C PHE A 40 -4.97 10.53 -49.13
N LYS A 41 -4.02 11.42 -49.48
CA LYS A 41 -2.82 11.66 -48.67
C LYS A 41 -3.16 12.29 -47.31
N THR A 42 -4.05 13.30 -47.28
CA THR A 42 -4.47 13.96 -46.05
C THR A 42 -5.23 13.04 -45.10
N VAL A 43 -6.07 12.14 -45.62
CA VAL A 43 -6.79 11.15 -44.78
C VAL A 43 -5.83 10.11 -44.19
N ASN A 44 -4.83 9.67 -44.95
CA ASN A 44 -3.82 8.72 -44.47
C ASN A 44 -2.90 9.35 -43.42
N GLU A 45 -2.51 10.61 -43.61
CA GLU A 45 -1.75 11.38 -42.62
C GLU A 45 -2.53 11.59 -41.32
N TYR A 46 -3.82 11.92 -41.40
CA TYR A 46 -4.67 12.12 -40.22
C TYR A 46 -4.85 10.84 -39.39
N LYS A 47 -4.96 9.66 -40.04
CA LYS A 47 -4.97 8.36 -39.35
C LYS A 47 -3.64 8.09 -38.64
N ASN A 48 -2.52 8.31 -39.33
CA ASN A 48 -1.19 8.15 -38.75
C ASN A 48 -0.96 9.06 -37.52
N TYR A 49 -1.53 10.27 -37.50
CA TYR A 49 -1.46 11.16 -36.34
C TYR A 49 -2.28 10.65 -35.16
N LYS A 50 -3.49 10.12 -35.39
CA LYS A 50 -4.31 9.51 -34.34
C LYS A 50 -3.63 8.27 -33.73
N ASP A 51 -3.07 7.41 -34.56
CA ASP A 51 -2.37 6.20 -34.11
C ASP A 51 -1.13 6.56 -33.29
N LYS A 52 -0.38 7.60 -33.68
CA LYS A 52 0.74 8.13 -32.89
C LYS A 52 0.28 8.68 -31.54
N ILE A 53 -0.82 9.44 -31.49
CA ILE A 53 -1.35 9.97 -30.22
C ILE A 53 -1.77 8.83 -29.30
N GLU A 54 -2.46 7.81 -29.82
CA GLU A 54 -2.85 6.65 -29.02
C GLU A 54 -1.64 5.86 -28.52
N PHE A 55 -0.63 5.69 -29.37
CA PHE A 55 0.64 5.08 -29.01
C PHE A 55 1.35 5.84 -27.88
N TYR A 56 1.49 7.16 -28.00
CA TYR A 56 2.12 7.99 -26.96
C TYR A 56 1.32 7.98 -25.66
N LYS A 57 -0.02 8.00 -25.71
CA LYS A 57 -0.87 7.87 -24.52
C LYS A 57 -0.63 6.55 -23.79
N LYS A 58 -0.63 5.42 -24.51
CA LYS A 58 -0.31 4.10 -23.92
C LYS A 58 1.08 4.08 -23.31
N ARG A 59 2.06 4.74 -23.97
CA ARG A 59 3.43 4.81 -23.46
C ARG A 59 3.55 5.63 -22.17
N ILE A 60 2.85 6.77 -22.09
CA ILE A 60 2.79 7.59 -20.86
C ILE A 60 2.17 6.77 -19.72
N GLN A 61 1.05 6.09 -19.96
CA GLN A 61 0.39 5.27 -18.95
C GLN A 61 1.29 4.13 -18.44
N GLN A 62 2.05 3.48 -19.33
CA GLN A 62 3.05 2.49 -18.93
C GLN A 62 4.17 3.09 -18.07
N LEU A 63 4.67 4.27 -18.45
CA LEU A 63 5.71 4.96 -17.70
C LEU A 63 5.23 5.38 -16.30
N GLU A 64 3.97 5.80 -16.18
CA GLU A 64 3.35 6.12 -14.89
C GLU A 64 3.30 4.87 -13.98
N ILE A 65 2.86 3.73 -14.50
CA ILE A 65 2.84 2.45 -13.76
C ILE A 65 4.25 2.06 -13.29
N VAL A 66 5.25 2.13 -14.19
CA VAL A 66 6.65 1.82 -13.84
C VAL A 66 7.15 2.78 -12.76
N THR A 67 6.81 4.06 -12.85
CA THR A 67 7.22 5.07 -11.87
C THR A 67 6.61 4.80 -10.50
N GLN A 68 5.32 4.44 -10.44
CA GLN A 68 4.65 4.05 -9.21
C GLN A 68 5.32 2.82 -8.58
N ASN A 69 5.64 1.80 -9.39
CA ASN A 69 6.35 0.62 -8.91
C ASN A 69 7.76 0.93 -8.40
N ILE A 70 8.49 1.84 -9.07
CA ILE A 70 9.82 2.27 -8.58
C ILE A 70 9.69 3.02 -7.25
N GLN A 71 8.65 3.84 -7.08
CA GLN A 71 8.41 4.56 -5.84
C GLN A 71 8.06 3.60 -4.69
N SER A 72 7.17 2.62 -4.92
CA SER A 72 6.84 1.61 -3.91
C SER A 72 8.07 0.78 -3.54
N LEU A 73 8.83 0.29 -4.52
CA LEU A 73 10.07 -0.45 -4.29
C LEU A 73 11.12 0.38 -3.53
N ARG A 74 11.19 1.70 -3.77
CA ARG A 74 12.08 2.58 -3.01
C ARG A 74 11.64 2.74 -1.57
N GLN A 75 10.34 2.91 -1.33
CA GLN A 75 9.78 2.99 0.03
C GLN A 75 9.99 1.68 0.78
N GLU A 76 9.74 0.55 0.12
CA GLU A 76 10.03 -0.79 0.64
C GLU A 76 11.52 -0.94 0.96
N ASN A 77 12.43 -0.51 0.06
CA ASN A 77 13.86 -0.58 0.31
C ASN A 77 14.31 0.30 1.50
N VAL A 78 13.73 1.49 1.66
CA VAL A 78 13.99 2.36 2.83
C VAL A 78 13.52 1.67 4.11
N ARG A 79 12.30 1.13 4.12
CA ARG A 79 11.76 0.38 5.26
C ARG A 79 12.60 -0.86 5.58
N LEU A 80 12.95 -1.65 4.58
CA LEU A 80 13.82 -2.83 4.73
C LEU A 80 15.20 -2.45 5.30
N LYS A 81 15.75 -1.29 4.91
CA LYS A 81 17.00 -0.77 5.49
C LYS A 81 16.83 -0.35 6.95
N GLU A 82 15.74 0.33 7.30
CA GLU A 82 15.41 0.66 8.69
C GLU A 82 15.26 -0.61 9.54
N GLN A 83 14.61 -1.64 8.98
CA GLN A 83 14.44 -2.95 9.58
C GLN A 83 15.76 -3.74 9.72
N LEU A 84 16.64 -3.70 8.73
CA LEU A 84 17.97 -4.30 8.81
C LEU A 84 18.87 -3.59 9.83
N ASN A 85 18.78 -2.26 9.93
CA ASN A 85 19.48 -1.50 10.96
C ASN A 85 18.99 -1.87 12.36
N PHE A 86 17.69 -2.13 12.53
CA PHE A 86 17.14 -2.70 13.76
C PHE A 86 17.72 -4.10 14.06
N TYR A 87 17.73 -5.00 13.07
CA TYR A 87 18.30 -6.35 13.18
C TYR A 87 19.79 -6.34 13.56
N SER A 88 20.55 -5.37 13.05
CA SER A 88 22.00 -5.25 13.29
C SER A 88 22.35 -4.78 14.71
N SER A 89 21.40 -4.16 15.40
CA SER A 89 21.62 -3.48 16.69
C SER A 89 21.22 -4.31 17.92
N SER A 90 20.53 -5.43 17.73
CA SER A 90 20.03 -6.27 18.81
C SER A 90 20.38 -7.74 18.56
N SER A 91 21.27 -8.29 19.37
CA SER A 91 21.76 -9.68 19.32
C SER A 91 20.72 -10.71 19.80
N SER A 92 19.43 -10.46 19.54
CA SER A 92 18.33 -11.36 19.90
C SER A 92 17.74 -11.96 18.63
N ASP A 93 17.34 -13.23 18.68
CA ASP A 93 16.75 -13.95 17.57
C ASP A 93 15.36 -13.40 17.22
N PHE A 94 15.29 -12.38 16.36
CA PHE A 94 14.04 -11.86 15.82
C PHE A 94 13.60 -12.68 14.61
N ILE A 95 12.31 -13.03 14.56
CA ILE A 95 11.68 -13.59 13.36
C ILE A 95 10.85 -12.49 12.72
N SER A 96 11.20 -12.10 11.49
CA SER A 96 10.40 -11.15 10.70
C SER A 96 9.23 -11.88 10.05
N ALA A 97 8.04 -11.28 10.12
CA ALA A 97 6.83 -11.80 9.50
C ALA A 97 6.02 -10.68 8.86
N GLU A 98 5.44 -10.98 7.71
CA GLU A 98 4.52 -10.09 6.99
C GLU A 98 3.10 -10.23 7.55
N ILE A 99 2.39 -9.12 7.69
CA ILE A 99 1.00 -9.08 8.06
C ILE A 99 0.16 -9.37 6.81
N ILE A 100 -0.52 -10.52 6.82
CA ILE A 100 -1.39 -10.98 5.72
C ILE A 100 -2.85 -10.64 5.96
N TYR A 101 -3.20 -10.27 7.19
CA TYR A 101 -4.56 -9.90 7.54
C TYR A 101 -4.58 -9.00 8.78
N LEU A 102 -5.38 -7.96 8.72
CA LEU A 102 -5.73 -7.11 9.86
C LEU A 102 -7.23 -6.85 9.83
N ASN A 103 -7.89 -7.17 10.94
CA ASN A 103 -9.27 -6.77 11.19
C ASN A 103 -9.28 -5.37 11.82
N TYR A 104 -10.09 -4.47 11.26
CA TYR A 104 -10.28 -3.09 11.73
C TYR A 104 -11.50 -2.91 12.64
N SER A 105 -11.94 -4.00 13.29
CA SER A 105 -13.07 -3.96 14.22
C SER A 105 -12.69 -3.21 15.48
N ASN A 106 -13.58 -2.31 15.90
CA ASN A 106 -13.51 -1.63 17.19
C ASN A 106 -13.77 -2.57 18.37
N ILE A 107 -14.36 -3.74 18.10
CA ILE A 107 -14.63 -4.76 19.12
C ILE A 107 -13.39 -5.65 19.14
N SER A 108 -13.25 -6.62 18.23
CA SER A 108 -12.17 -7.62 18.30
C SER A 108 -11.10 -7.45 17.22
N THR A 109 -10.17 -6.50 17.41
CA THR A 109 -9.01 -6.34 16.52
C THR A 109 -8.10 -7.58 16.57
N LEU A 110 -7.88 -8.24 15.44
CA LEU A 110 -6.97 -9.39 15.33
C LEU A 110 -6.10 -9.25 14.09
N MET A 111 -4.86 -9.72 14.20
CA MET A 111 -3.85 -9.67 13.14
C MET A 111 -3.38 -11.09 12.82
N ALA A 112 -3.13 -11.40 11.55
CA ALA A 112 -2.50 -12.65 11.14
C ALA A 112 -1.23 -12.40 10.32
N ILE A 113 -0.24 -13.28 10.50
CA ILE A 113 1.07 -13.19 9.87
C ILE A 113 1.38 -14.42 9.01
N ASN A 114 2.27 -14.27 8.02
CA ASN A 114 2.71 -15.32 7.09
C ASN A 114 3.77 -16.28 7.65
N LYS A 115 3.93 -16.34 8.98
CA LYS A 115 4.88 -17.19 9.68
C LYS A 115 4.16 -18.02 10.73
N GLY A 116 4.53 -19.29 10.85
CA GLY A 116 3.92 -20.23 11.77
C GLY A 116 4.92 -21.09 12.52
N PHE A 117 4.46 -22.23 13.00
CA PHE A 117 5.26 -23.19 13.76
C PHE A 117 6.50 -23.65 12.98
N ASN A 118 6.37 -23.86 11.67
CA ASN A 118 7.48 -24.29 10.81
C ASN A 118 8.57 -23.22 10.68
N ASP A 119 8.25 -21.96 10.95
CA ASP A 119 9.19 -20.84 10.94
C ASP A 119 9.74 -20.53 12.34
N GLY A 120 9.40 -21.34 13.34
CA GLY A 120 9.84 -21.14 14.73
C GLY A 120 8.97 -20.15 15.52
N ILE A 121 7.77 -19.80 15.05
CA ILE A 121 6.81 -19.00 15.83
C ILE A 121 6.22 -19.87 16.94
N GLU A 122 6.20 -19.33 18.16
CA GLU A 122 5.65 -19.97 19.34
C GLU A 122 4.54 -19.11 19.95
N LYS A 123 3.66 -19.74 20.73
CA LYS A 123 2.65 -19.00 21.49
C LYS A 123 3.36 -18.07 22.49
N ASP A 124 2.75 -16.91 22.75
CA ASP A 124 3.23 -15.90 23.71
C ASP A 124 4.53 -15.19 23.28
N MET A 125 5.02 -15.41 22.05
CA MET A 125 6.00 -14.52 21.44
C MET A 125 5.46 -13.09 21.32
N ILE A 126 6.35 -12.12 21.52
CA ILE A 126 5.99 -10.70 21.50
C ILE A 126 6.21 -10.12 20.12
N ALA A 127 5.20 -9.46 19.58
CA ALA A 127 5.29 -8.75 18.32
C ALA A 127 5.67 -7.30 18.57
N VAL A 128 6.74 -6.85 17.91
CA VAL A 128 7.20 -5.46 17.91
C VAL A 128 7.32 -4.95 16.48
N ALA A 129 7.28 -3.63 16.32
CA ALA A 129 7.45 -2.97 15.04
C ALA A 129 8.29 -1.71 15.20
N TYR A 130 8.95 -1.31 14.12
CA TYR A 130 9.65 -0.04 14.05
C TYR A 130 8.80 0.97 13.29
N GLN A 131 8.48 2.10 13.91
CA GLN A 131 7.74 3.19 13.30
C GLN A 131 8.21 4.52 13.87
N ASP A 132 8.32 5.55 13.02
CA ASP A 132 8.63 6.94 13.41
C ASP A 132 9.89 7.08 14.30
N GLY A 133 10.89 6.22 14.08
CA GLY A 133 12.17 6.27 14.80
C GLY A 133 12.27 5.37 16.03
N PHE A 134 11.19 4.67 16.42
CA PHE A 134 11.13 3.89 17.67
C PHE A 134 10.65 2.46 17.42
N SER A 135 11.18 1.50 18.19
CA SER A 135 10.64 0.14 18.28
C SER A 135 9.54 0.10 19.33
N GLY A 136 8.32 -0.23 18.93
CA GLY A 136 7.14 -0.26 19.81
C GLY A 136 6.46 -1.62 19.86
N LEU A 137 5.70 -1.83 20.94
CA LEU A 137 4.89 -3.03 21.15
C LEU A 137 3.69 -3.04 20.18
N VAL A 138 3.53 -4.14 19.45
CA VAL A 138 2.37 -4.38 18.58
C VAL A 138 1.34 -5.27 19.29
N GLY A 139 1.80 -6.32 19.99
CA GLY A 139 0.93 -7.29 20.63
C GLY A 139 1.65 -8.59 20.97
N LYS A 140 0.87 -9.68 21.13
CA LYS A 140 1.41 -11.01 21.40
C LYS A 140 0.79 -12.10 20.53
N VAL A 141 1.55 -13.15 20.25
CA VAL A 141 1.06 -14.32 19.51
C VAL A 141 0.13 -15.14 20.41
N VAL A 142 -1.13 -15.28 20.00
CA VAL A 142 -2.15 -16.02 20.77
C VAL A 142 -2.48 -17.39 20.16
N LYS A 143 -2.20 -17.57 18.87
CA LYS A 143 -2.43 -18.85 18.18
C LYS A 143 -1.43 -19.05 17.07
N VAL A 144 -0.89 -20.27 16.99
CA VAL A 144 0.08 -20.67 15.96
C VAL A 144 -0.52 -21.81 15.14
N TYR A 145 -0.37 -21.73 13.83
CA TYR A 145 -0.66 -22.78 12.86
C TYR A 145 0.64 -23.17 12.15
N SER A 146 0.60 -24.16 11.23
CA SER A 146 1.82 -24.64 10.57
C SER A 146 2.61 -23.54 9.87
N ASN A 147 1.95 -22.66 9.10
CA ASN A 147 2.59 -21.63 8.27
C ASN A 147 2.05 -20.21 8.54
N THR A 148 1.16 -20.04 9.52
CA THR A 148 0.59 -18.74 9.89
C THR A 148 0.42 -18.65 11.40
N ALA A 149 0.28 -17.45 11.92
CA ALA A 149 -0.02 -17.23 13.32
C ALA A 149 -0.95 -16.02 13.48
N LYS A 150 -1.64 -15.96 14.61
CA LYS A 150 -2.50 -14.85 15.01
C LYS A 150 -1.86 -14.08 16.15
N ILE A 151 -1.80 -12.77 15.97
CA ILE A 151 -1.37 -11.80 16.97
C ILE A 151 -2.62 -11.12 17.55
N LEU A 152 -2.68 -11.04 18.87
CA LEU A 152 -3.60 -10.19 19.62
C LEU A 152 -2.95 -8.82 19.78
N PRO A 153 -3.41 -7.78 19.07
CA PRO A 153 -2.81 -6.46 19.11
C PRO A 153 -3.02 -5.80 20.48
N LEU A 154 -2.16 -4.84 20.80
CA LEU A 154 -2.25 -4.00 22.00
C LEU A 154 -3.55 -3.18 22.07
N THR A 155 -4.13 -2.83 20.92
CA THR A 155 -5.37 -2.06 20.82
C THR A 155 -6.63 -2.89 21.11
N ASN A 156 -6.53 -4.22 21.22
CA ASN A 156 -7.68 -5.08 21.51
C ASN A 156 -8.05 -5.03 23.01
N TYR A 157 -9.35 -5.02 23.34
CA TYR A 157 -9.86 -4.99 24.72
C TYR A 157 -9.51 -6.22 25.56
N GLU A 158 -9.20 -7.36 24.93
CA GLU A 158 -8.78 -8.58 25.61
C GLU A 158 -7.28 -8.58 25.91
N ASN A 159 -6.53 -7.58 25.43
CA ASN A 159 -5.10 -7.51 25.66
C ASN A 159 -4.79 -6.57 26.83
N PHE A 160 -4.21 -7.17 27.87
CA PHE A 160 -3.77 -6.48 29.06
C PHE A 160 -2.25 -6.54 29.14
N VAL A 161 -1.61 -5.38 29.31
CA VAL A 161 -0.15 -5.27 29.38
C VAL A 161 0.26 -4.53 30.63
N SER A 162 1.04 -5.17 31.49
CA SER A 162 1.62 -4.46 32.64
C SER A 162 2.66 -3.46 32.13
N ALA A 163 2.44 -2.20 32.45
CA ALA A 163 3.23 -1.09 31.94
C ALA A 163 3.72 -0.19 33.06
N ARG A 164 4.78 0.55 32.77
CA ARG A 164 5.43 1.46 33.69
C ARG A 164 5.65 2.81 33.02
N ILE A 165 5.35 3.87 33.76
CA ILE A 165 5.69 5.23 33.38
C ILE A 165 7.20 5.39 33.55
N GLN A 166 7.92 5.76 32.49
CA GLN A 166 9.38 5.71 32.49
C GLN A 166 10.02 6.70 33.47
N SER A 167 9.44 7.90 33.59
CA SER A 167 9.90 9.00 34.45
C SER A 167 9.75 8.65 35.94
N SER A 168 8.53 8.31 36.35
CA SER A 168 8.14 8.17 37.76
C SER A 168 8.19 6.72 38.26
N ARG A 169 8.36 5.75 37.37
CA ARG A 169 8.46 4.30 37.65
C ARG A 169 7.19 3.66 38.22
N PHE A 170 6.08 4.41 38.33
CA PHE A 170 4.79 3.85 38.70
C PHE A 170 4.30 2.85 37.65
N ILE A 171 3.70 1.77 38.14
CA ILE A 171 3.17 0.67 37.34
C ILE A 171 1.65 0.80 37.26
N GLY A 172 1.10 0.35 36.14
CA GLY A 172 -0.33 0.22 35.89
C GLY A 172 -0.59 -0.84 34.83
N LEU A 173 -1.85 -0.96 34.43
CA LEU A 173 -2.29 -1.91 33.42
C LEU A 173 -2.74 -1.16 32.17
N ILE A 174 -2.11 -1.44 31.04
CA ILE A 174 -2.54 -0.94 29.73
C ILE A 174 -3.63 -1.84 29.19
N GLU A 175 -4.70 -1.21 28.72
CA GLU A 175 -5.88 -1.81 28.11
C GLU A 175 -6.13 -1.18 26.75
N GLY A 176 -6.49 -2.02 25.77
CA GLY A 176 -6.91 -1.57 24.45
C GLY A 176 -8.38 -1.13 24.44
N ASN A 177 -8.68 -0.05 23.71
CA ASN A 177 -10.05 0.48 23.56
C ASN A 177 -10.69 0.17 22.19
N GLY A 178 -10.04 -0.68 21.40
CA GLY A 178 -10.35 -0.95 20.00
C GLY A 178 -9.45 -0.20 19.03
N TYR A 179 -9.53 -0.59 17.76
CA TYR A 179 -8.74 -0.01 16.68
C TYR A 179 -8.95 1.51 16.53
N GLY A 180 -7.88 2.23 16.21
CA GLY A 180 -7.89 3.67 15.98
C GLY A 180 -8.11 4.55 17.21
N LYS A 181 -8.21 3.96 18.41
CA LYS A 181 -8.37 4.69 19.67
C LYS A 181 -7.08 4.71 20.48
N LYS A 182 -7.00 5.67 21.39
CA LYS A 182 -5.98 5.70 22.43
C LYS A 182 -6.12 4.51 23.37
N LEU A 183 -4.98 4.07 23.90
CA LEU A 183 -4.93 3.09 24.97
C LEU A 183 -5.25 3.76 26.30
N GLU A 184 -5.63 2.96 27.29
CA GLU A 184 -5.84 3.42 28.65
C GLU A 184 -4.90 2.70 29.60
N MET A 185 -4.27 3.45 30.50
CA MET A 185 -3.53 2.89 31.63
C MET A 185 -4.34 3.09 32.90
N ASN A 186 -4.75 1.97 33.50
CA ASN A 186 -5.56 1.89 34.70
C ASN A 186 -4.72 1.38 35.90
N TYR A 187 -5.31 1.44 37.09
CA TYR A 187 -4.71 0.94 38.35
C TYR A 187 -3.39 1.62 38.76
N VAL A 188 -3.17 2.86 38.32
CA VAL A 188 -2.01 3.66 38.73
C VAL A 188 -2.30 4.35 40.06
N ASN A 189 -1.36 4.24 41.00
CA ASN A 189 -1.47 4.88 42.31
C ASN A 189 -1.54 6.42 42.16
N ARG A 190 -2.49 7.08 42.85
CA ARG A 190 -2.65 8.54 42.83
C ARG A 190 -1.40 9.33 43.23
N LEU A 191 -0.49 8.76 44.00
CA LEU A 191 0.79 9.41 44.31
C LEU A 191 1.59 9.79 43.05
N ALA A 192 1.37 9.08 41.93
CA ALA A 192 1.98 9.38 40.64
C ALA A 192 1.56 10.74 40.07
N GLU A 193 0.41 11.30 40.49
CA GLU A 193 -0.16 12.54 39.95
C GLU A 193 0.86 13.71 39.95
N LYS A 194 1.68 13.80 41.01
CA LYS A 194 2.67 14.87 41.16
C LYS A 194 3.87 14.75 40.23
N ASP A 195 4.15 13.52 39.79
CA ASP A 195 5.32 13.19 38.97
C ASP A 195 4.96 12.95 37.49
N LEU A 196 3.66 12.90 37.17
CA LEU A 196 3.13 12.65 35.83
C LEU A 196 3.21 13.89 34.94
N LYS A 197 3.67 13.70 33.70
CA LYS A 197 3.68 14.74 32.68
C LYS A 197 3.09 14.24 31.36
N ILE A 198 2.36 15.11 30.68
CA ILE A 198 1.97 14.87 29.28
C ILE A 198 3.25 14.72 28.45
N GLY A 199 3.28 13.70 27.60
CA GLY A 199 4.45 13.31 26.81
C GLY A 199 5.37 12.29 27.47
N ASP A 200 5.14 11.93 28.74
CA ASP A 200 5.92 10.88 29.41
C ASP A 200 5.78 9.55 28.67
N SER A 201 6.90 8.85 28.55
CA SER A 201 6.98 7.57 27.86
C SER A 201 6.50 6.43 28.74
N ILE A 202 5.73 5.53 28.15
CA ILE A 202 5.25 4.32 28.79
C ILE A 202 5.94 3.11 28.15
N VAL A 203 6.40 2.20 28.99
CA VAL A 203 7.11 0.98 28.59
C VAL A 203 6.52 -0.24 29.29
N THR A 204 6.73 -1.44 28.75
CA THR A 204 6.36 -2.68 29.44
C THR A 204 7.11 -2.82 30.76
N ALA A 205 6.42 -3.27 31.80
CA ALA A 205 6.96 -3.36 33.16
C ALA A 205 7.70 -4.68 33.45
N GLY A 206 7.52 -5.72 32.62
CA GLY A 206 8.16 -7.03 32.79
C GLY A 206 7.31 -8.10 33.49
N PHE A 207 6.07 -7.77 33.87
CA PHE A 207 5.13 -8.75 34.45
C PHE A 207 4.41 -9.54 33.34
N SER A 208 3.91 -10.73 33.68
CA SER A 208 3.22 -11.64 32.72
C SER A 208 4.14 -12.06 31.56
N GLU A 209 3.70 -12.12 30.31
CA GLU A 209 4.49 -12.65 29.19
C GLU A 209 5.35 -11.59 28.49
N TYR A 210 5.27 -10.33 28.92
CA TYR A 210 5.99 -9.23 28.29
C TYR A 210 7.35 -8.99 28.95
N PRO A 211 8.45 -8.89 28.17
CA PRO A 211 9.75 -8.50 28.71
C PRO A 211 9.71 -7.03 29.15
N VAL A 212 10.64 -6.63 30.01
CA VAL A 212 10.71 -5.24 30.50
C VAL A 212 11.27 -4.30 29.44
N GLY A 213 10.69 -3.10 29.32
CA GLY A 213 11.31 -2.00 28.57
C GLY A 213 10.92 -1.85 27.10
N ILE A 214 9.95 -2.60 26.58
CA ILE A 214 9.39 -2.35 25.24
C ILE A 214 8.54 -1.09 25.29
N TYR A 215 8.78 -0.17 24.35
CA TYR A 215 8.04 1.08 24.27
C TYR A 215 6.58 0.86 23.83
N ILE A 216 5.65 1.50 24.54
CA ILE A 216 4.21 1.37 24.32
C ILE A 216 3.66 2.64 23.67
N GLY A 217 4.08 3.82 24.14
CA GLY A 217 3.47 5.08 23.73
C GLY A 217 3.77 6.23 24.69
N LYS A 218 3.02 7.33 24.53
CA LYS A 218 3.15 8.53 25.37
C LYS A 218 1.84 8.92 26.04
N ILE A 219 1.95 9.51 27.22
CA ILE A 219 0.81 10.09 27.92
C ILE A 219 0.29 11.29 27.13
N THR A 220 -1.00 11.31 26.84
CA THR A 220 -1.67 12.46 26.22
C THR A 220 -2.61 13.17 27.17
N ASN A 221 -3.16 12.46 28.16
CA ASN A 221 -4.06 13.01 29.16
C ASN A 221 -4.12 12.11 30.40
N PHE A 222 -4.64 12.61 31.52
CA PHE A 222 -4.91 11.80 32.70
C PHE A 222 -6.02 12.41 33.57
N HIS A 223 -6.74 11.53 34.26
CA HIS A 223 -7.89 11.86 35.10
C HIS A 223 -7.80 11.14 36.46
N ILE A 224 -8.28 11.81 37.50
CA ILE A 224 -8.45 11.22 38.82
C ILE A 224 -9.83 10.57 38.87
N LEU A 225 -9.91 9.32 39.32
CA LEU A 225 -11.18 8.65 39.54
C LEU A 225 -11.64 8.92 40.98
N ASP A 226 -12.73 9.67 41.12
CA ASP A 226 -13.24 10.21 42.39
C ASP A 226 -13.50 9.16 43.49
N TYR A 227 -13.75 7.90 43.10
CA TYR A 227 -14.16 6.85 44.03
C TYR A 227 -13.01 6.00 44.60
N ASN A 228 -11.85 5.89 43.93
CA ASN A 228 -10.88 4.83 44.24
C ASN A 228 -9.41 5.27 44.45
N SER A 229 -9.08 6.58 44.47
CA SER A 229 -7.68 7.05 44.55
C SER A 229 -6.76 6.40 43.49
N LEU A 230 -7.32 6.10 42.31
CA LEU A 230 -6.61 5.58 41.16
C LEU A 230 -6.63 6.64 40.06
N LEU A 231 -5.56 6.66 39.27
CA LEU A 231 -5.49 7.46 38.06
C LEU A 231 -5.86 6.61 36.85
N LYS A 232 -6.54 7.26 35.92
CA LYS A 232 -6.77 6.78 34.56
C LYS A 232 -5.97 7.65 33.60
N ILE A 233 -5.11 7.06 32.80
CA ILE A 233 -4.20 7.79 31.91
C ILE A 233 -4.49 7.40 30.46
N GLU A 234 -4.65 8.39 29.58
CA GLU A 234 -4.78 8.18 28.15
C GLU A 234 -3.40 8.14 27.49
N VAL A 235 -3.18 7.09 26.69
CA VAL A 235 -1.89 6.81 26.08
C VAL A 235 -2.04 6.73 24.56
N GLU A 236 -1.27 7.54 23.85
CA GLU A 236 -1.15 7.42 22.40
C GLU A 236 -0.18 6.28 22.07
N PRO A 237 -0.63 5.25 21.34
CA PRO A 237 0.22 4.12 21.00
C PRO A 237 1.36 4.54 20.07
N ALA A 238 2.54 3.97 20.29
CA ALA A 238 3.72 4.23 19.47
C ALA A 238 3.58 3.68 18.04
N ILE A 239 2.85 2.57 17.87
CA ILE A 239 2.65 1.90 16.60
C ILE A 239 1.20 2.07 16.16
N VAL A 240 1.01 2.53 14.93
CA VAL A 240 -0.31 2.63 14.28
C VAL A 240 -0.44 1.46 13.31
N LEU A 241 -1.47 0.63 13.50
CA LEU A 241 -1.60 -0.63 12.77
C LEU A 241 -1.93 -0.45 11.27
N ASP A 242 -2.52 0.68 10.88
CA ASP A 242 -3.00 1.01 9.52
C ASP A 242 -1.94 0.92 8.43
N LYS A 243 -0.68 1.21 8.79
CA LYS A 243 0.46 1.29 7.87
C LYS A 243 1.47 0.17 8.10
N LEU A 244 1.11 -0.82 8.92
CA LEU A 244 2.03 -1.85 9.35
C LEU A 244 1.95 -3.05 8.39
N GLU A 245 3.06 -3.28 7.68
CA GLU A 245 3.21 -4.40 6.73
C GLU A 245 3.97 -5.58 7.36
N TYR A 246 4.88 -5.29 8.29
CA TYR A 246 5.76 -6.29 8.89
C TYR A 246 5.83 -6.12 10.41
N VAL A 247 6.05 -7.24 11.09
CA VAL A 247 6.33 -7.31 12.52
C VAL A 247 7.55 -8.17 12.78
N PHE A 248 8.17 -7.93 13.92
CA PHE A 248 9.27 -8.74 14.44
C PHE A 248 8.80 -9.47 15.68
N LEU A 249 8.97 -10.79 15.67
CA LEU A 249 8.58 -11.66 16.76
C LEU A 249 9.81 -11.93 17.61
N VAL A 250 9.68 -11.66 18.91
CA VAL A 250 10.74 -11.85 19.90
C VAL A 250 10.35 -13.00 20.81
N LYS A 251 11.29 -13.92 21.02
CA LYS A 251 11.15 -14.94 22.05
C LYS A 251 11.12 -14.29 23.42
N ASN A 252 10.16 -14.71 24.24
CA ASN A 252 10.13 -14.32 25.65
C ASN A 252 11.13 -15.20 26.41
N ASN A 253 12.38 -14.76 26.51
CA ASN A 253 13.38 -15.40 27.37
C ASN A 253 13.15 -15.00 28.82
N LYS A 254 12.01 -15.39 29.39
CA LYS A 254 11.93 -15.50 30.84
C LYS A 254 12.69 -16.75 31.22
N GLU A 255 13.90 -16.56 31.73
CA GLU A 255 14.43 -17.50 32.72
C GLU A 255 13.38 -17.55 33.83
N ILE A 256 12.59 -18.62 33.83
CA ILE A 256 11.72 -18.96 34.93
C ILE A 256 12.69 -19.21 36.08
N GLY A 257 12.85 -18.22 36.95
CA GLY A 257 13.58 -18.40 38.20
C GLY A 257 13.00 -19.60 38.92
N GLU A 258 13.85 -20.59 39.18
CA GLU A 258 13.60 -21.76 40.01
C GLU A 258 13.05 -21.37 41.39
#